data_AF-A0A496AL59-F1
#
_entry.id   AF-A0A496AL59-F1
#
_cell.length_a   1.000
_cell.length_b   1.000
_cell.length_c   1.000
_cell.angle_alpha   90.00
_cell.angle_beta   90.00
_cell.angle_gamma   90.00
#
_symmetry.space_group_name_H-M   'P 1'
#
loop_
_entity.id
_entity.type
_entity.pdbx_description
1 polymer ?
#
loop_
_entity_poly.entity_id
_entity_poly.type
_entity_poly.pdbx_seq_one_letter_code
_entity_poly.pdbx_strand_id
1 'polypeptide(L)'
;MVELIVDGVKTDKNTKLKLKSESEEYDIDSRPSDAIALALRCDVPIYIDEAVLEQNGFMASEVKKSKEMNLELSMDSYVKE
;
A
#
# COMPACT_ATOMS: atom_id res chain seq x y z
N MET A 1 -4.03 10.36 -18.25
CA MET A 1 -3.66 10.53 -16.83
C MET A 1 -3.97 9.22 -16.12
N VAL A 2 -3.11 8.76 -15.21
CA VAL A 2 -3.33 7.50 -14.48
C VAL A 2 -3.43 7.83 -13.00
N GLU A 3 -4.37 7.23 -12.29
CA GLU A 3 -4.59 7.44 -10.87
C GLU A 3 -4.75 6.09 -10.17
N LEU A 4 -4.19 5.94 -8.98
CA LEU A 4 -4.38 4.75 -8.16
C LEU A 4 -5.42 5.02 -7.07
N ILE A 5 -6.45 4.17 -7.01
CA ILE A 5 -7.50 4.25 -5.99
C ILE A 5 -7.55 2.93 -5.23
N VAL A 6 -7.30 3.00 -3.92
CA VAL A 6 -7.44 1.89 -2.98
C VAL A 6 -8.78 2.01 -2.27
N ASP A 7 -9.71 1.11 -2.59
CA ASP A 7 -11.09 1.10 -2.07
C ASP A 7 -11.46 -0.31 -1.57
N GLY A 8 -12.03 -0.38 -0.36
CA GLY A 8 -12.63 -1.58 0.21
C GLY A 8 -11.72 -2.51 1.03
N VAL A 9 -12.18 -2.85 2.24
CA VAL A 9 -11.66 -3.96 3.07
C VAL A 9 -12.83 -4.89 3.34
N LYS A 10 -13.24 -5.69 2.35
CA LYS A 10 -14.21 -6.76 2.58
C LYS A 10 -13.73 -8.03 1.92
N THR A 11 -13.11 -8.86 2.76
CA THR A 11 -12.71 -10.26 2.55
C THR A 11 -11.70 -10.54 1.43
N ASP A 12 -11.62 -9.73 0.38
CA ASP A 12 -10.71 -9.88 -0.77
C ASP A 12 -10.06 -8.51 -1.06
N LYS A 13 -8.74 -8.42 -0.88
CA LYS A 13 -7.94 -7.17 -0.92
C LYS A 13 -7.81 -6.60 -2.35
N ASN A 14 -8.85 -5.98 -2.86
CA ASN A 14 -8.86 -5.47 -4.23
C ASN A 14 -8.43 -3.99 -4.28
N THR A 15 -7.61 -3.62 -5.26
CA THR A 15 -7.24 -2.22 -5.55
C THR A 15 -7.55 -1.90 -6.98
N LYS A 16 -8.06 -0.70 -7.27
CA LYS A 16 -8.44 -0.31 -8.63
C LYS A 16 -7.42 0.67 -9.19
N LEU A 17 -6.85 0.31 -10.33
CA LEU A 17 -6.14 1.26 -11.18
C LEU A 17 -7.16 1.96 -12.08
N LYS A 18 -7.22 3.30 -11.99
CA LYS A 18 -8.03 4.09 -12.90
C LYS A 18 -7.14 4.68 -13.99
N LEU A 19 -7.40 4.28 -15.23
CA LEU A 19 -6.74 4.83 -16.40
C LEU A 19 -7.69 5.80 -17.09
N LYS A 20 -7.27 7.06 -17.25
CA LYS A 20 -8.03 8.09 -17.95
C LYS A 20 -7.36 8.47 -19.26
N SER A 21 -8.02 8.15 -20.37
CA SER A 21 -7.73 8.67 -21.72
C SER A 21 -8.65 9.87 -22.02
N GLU A 22 -8.42 10.57 -23.13
CA GLU A 22 -9.24 11.74 -23.51
C GLU A 22 -10.73 11.39 -23.71
N SER A 23 -11.03 10.16 -24.11
CA SER A 23 -12.38 9.71 -24.44
C SER A 23 -12.94 8.62 -23.51
N GLU A 24 -12.10 7.98 -22.69
CA GLU A 24 -12.44 6.74 -22.00
C GLU A 24 -11.81 6.67 -20.60
N GLU A 25 -12.52 6.06 -19.66
CA GLU A 25 -12.01 5.68 -18.33
C GLU A 25 -12.07 4.16 -18.17
N TYR A 26 -10.99 3.56 -17.69
CA TYR A 26 -10.91 2.13 -17.42
C TYR A 26 -10.58 1.87 -15.96
N ASP A 27 -11.34 0.97 -15.35
CA ASP A 27 -11.08 0.43 -14.02
C ASP A 27 -10.44 -0.95 -14.16
N ILE A 28 -9.22 -1.11 -13.64
CA ILE A 28 -8.47 -2.36 -13.67
C ILE A 28 -8.31 -2.85 -12.24
N ASP A 29 -8.76 -4.07 -11.98
CA ASP A 29 -8.52 -4.73 -10.70
C ASP A 29 -7.05 -5.16 -10.59
N SER A 30 -6.43 -4.85 -9.46
CA SER A 30 -5.02 -5.08 -9.22
C SER A 30 -4.78 -5.46 -7.76
N ARG A 31 -3.67 -6.16 -7.50
CA ARG A 31 -3.20 -6.36 -6.13
C ARG A 31 -2.54 -5.07 -5.62
N PRO A 32 -2.66 -4.75 -4.33
CA PRO A 32 -2.08 -3.54 -3.75
C PRO A 32 -0.59 -3.34 -4.05
N SER A 33 0.21 -4.41 -4.01
CA SER A 33 1.65 -4.34 -4.28
C SER A 33 1.98 -3.90 -5.71
N ASP A 34 1.22 -4.40 -6.69
CA ASP A 34 1.44 -4.13 -8.11
C ASP A 34 0.99 -2.71 -8.46
N ALA A 35 -0.19 -2.34 -7.94
CA ALA A 35 -0.74 -1.00 -8.00
C ALA A 35 0.22 0.07 -7.47
N ILE A 36 0.75 -0.09 -6.25
CA ILE A 36 1.70 0.85 -5.63
C ILE A 36 2.98 0.93 -6.46
N ALA A 37 3.52 -0.20 -6.92
CA ALA A 37 4.73 -0.21 -7.71
C ALA A 37 4.58 0.51 -9.06
N LEU A 38 3.41 0.38 -9.71
CA LEU A 38 3.07 1.17 -10.90
C LEU A 38 2.94 2.65 -10.57
N ALA A 39 2.27 2.97 -9.47
CA ALA A 39 2.06 4.36 -9.07
C ALA A 39 3.37 5.12 -8.87
N LEU A 40 4.33 4.48 -8.20
CA LEU A 40 5.68 5.02 -7.98
C LEU A 40 6.48 5.16 -9.28
N ARG A 41 6.37 4.22 -10.23
CA ARG A 41 7.09 4.28 -11.50
C ARG A 41 6.53 5.34 -12.45
N CYS A 42 5.23 5.59 -12.38
CA CYS A 42 4.53 6.53 -13.25
C CYS A 42 4.38 7.92 -12.63
N ASP A 43 4.84 8.12 -11.39
CA ASP A 43 4.70 9.35 -10.61
C ASP A 43 3.24 9.83 -10.54
N VAL A 44 2.34 8.90 -10.20
CA VAL A 44 0.90 9.17 -10.12
C VAL A 44 0.39 9.22 -8.69
N PRO A 45 -0.64 10.03 -8.40
CA PRO A 45 -1.19 10.15 -7.07
C PRO A 45 -1.84 8.83 -6.61
N ILE A 46 -1.75 8.58 -5.31
CA ILE A 46 -2.33 7.42 -4.62
C ILE A 46 -3.40 7.92 -3.67
N TYR A 47 -4.63 7.42 -3.85
CA TYR A 47 -5.76 7.70 -2.98
C TYR A 47 -6.17 6.46 -2.21
N ILE A 48 -6.63 6.67 -0.98
CA ILE A 48 -7.14 5.61 -0.10
C ILE A 48 -8.46 6.05 0.51
N ASP A 49 -9.41 5.12 0.60
CA ASP A 49 -10.65 5.34 1.33
C ASP A 49 -10.37 5.45 2.84
N GLU A 50 -11.01 6.42 3.50
CA GLU A 50 -10.79 6.73 4.91
C GLU A 50 -11.15 5.55 5.81
N ALA A 51 -12.18 4.77 5.48
CA ALA A 51 -12.58 3.59 6.25
C ALA A 51 -11.52 2.48 6.18
N VAL A 52 -10.80 2.37 5.06
CA VAL A 52 -9.69 1.41 4.91
C VAL A 52 -8.53 1.81 5.81
N LEU A 53 -8.23 3.11 5.85
CA LEU A 53 -7.19 3.68 6.70
C LEU A 53 -7.54 3.54 8.19
N GLU A 54 -8.79 3.77 8.59
CA GLU A 54 -9.20 3.59 9.98
C GLU A 54 -9.11 2.13 10.46
N GLN A 55 -9.43 1.17 9.58
CA GLN A 55 -9.43 -0.25 9.93
C GLN A 55 -8.04 -0.90 9.92
N ASN A 56 -7.15 -0.47 9.03
CA ASN A 56 -5.87 -1.14 8.77
C ASN A 56 -4.65 -0.21 8.88
N GLY A 57 -4.88 1.08 9.11
CA GLY A 57 -3.81 2.06 9.27
C GLY A 57 -3.06 1.85 10.58
N PHE A 58 -1.77 2.14 10.54
CA PHE A 58 -0.91 2.18 11.72
C PHE A 58 -0.29 3.56 11.81
N MET A 59 -0.07 4.05 13.02
CA MET A 59 0.71 5.27 13.21
C MET A 59 2.15 5.00 12.79
N ALA A 60 2.79 5.99 12.14
CA ALA A 60 4.18 5.86 11.71
C ALA A 60 5.14 5.54 12.87
N SER A 61 4.82 5.98 14.09
CA SER A 61 5.56 5.66 15.32
C SER A 61 5.52 4.18 15.67
N GLU A 62 4.38 3.50 15.48
CA GLU A 62 4.19 2.09 15.79
C GLU A 62 4.96 1.21 14.79
N VAL A 63 4.96 1.61 13.51
CA VAL A 63 5.73 0.95 12.45
C VAL A 63 7.25 1.09 12.68
N LYS A 64 7.73 2.26 13.12
CA LYS A 64 9.16 2.44 13.45
C LYS A 64 9.59 1.56 14.61
N LYS A 65 8.82 1.56 15.70
CA LYS A 65 9.12 0.77 16.91
C LYS A 65 9.16 -0.73 16.62
N SER A 66 8.21 -1.24 15.82
CA SER A 66 8.18 -2.65 15.42
C SER A 66 9.33 -3.04 14.49
N LYS A 67 9.82 -2.10 13.66
CA LYS A 67 10.99 -2.34 12.80
C LYS A 67 12.30 -2.34 13.60
N GLU A 68 12.44 -1.44 14.56
CA GLU A 68 13.58 -1.39 15.50
C GLU A 68 13.64 -2.65 16.36
N MET A 69 12.52 -3.08 16.94
CA MET A 69 12.45 -4.34 17.70
C MET A 69 12.79 -5.57 16.85
N ASN A 70 12.29 -5.66 15.61
CA ASN A 70 12.64 -6.78 14.72
C ASN A 70 14.14 -6.81 14.38
N LEU A 71 14.75 -5.64 14.20
CA LEU A 71 16.17 -5.54 13.93
C LEU A 71 17.01 -5.96 15.15
N GLU A 72 16.60 -5.56 16.36
CA GLU A 72 17.26 -5.92 17.62
C GLU A 72 17.19 -7.45 17.87
N LEU A 73 16.02 -8.08 17.68
CA LEU A 73 15.87 -9.54 17.75
C LEU A 73 16.76 -10.26 16.72
N SER A 74 16.92 -9.69 15.53
CA SER A 74 17.78 -10.28 14.49
C SER A 74 19.26 -10.20 14.87
N MET A 75 19.70 -9.12 15.52
CA MET A 75 21.07 -8.97 16.01
C MET A 75 21.37 -9.91 17.18
N ASP A 76 20.46 -10.05 18.14
CA ASP A 76 20.65 -10.93 19.32
C ASP A 76 20.77 -12.41 18.95
N SER A 77 20.21 -12.81 17.81
CA SER A 77 20.37 -14.18 17.27
C SER A 77 21.75 -14.42 16.64
N TYR A 78 22.44 -13.36 16.20
CA TYR A 78 23.75 -13.44 15.55
C TYR A 78 24.92 -13.40 16.54
N VAL A 79 24.71 -12.87 17.75
CA VAL A 79 25.75 -12.73 18.79
C VAL A 79 25.86 -13.97 19.70
N LYS A 80 25.04 -15.01 19.47
CA LYS A 80 25.01 -16.24 20.28
C LYS A 80 25.90 -17.39 19.78
N GLU A 81 26.86 -17.13 18.91
CA GLU A 81 27.97 -18.08 18.62
C GLU A 81 29.24 -17.73 19.39
#